data_AF-A0A7S0FRV8-F1
#
_entry.id   AF-A0A7S0FRV8-F1
#
_cell.length_a   1.000
_cell.length_b   1.000
_cell.length_c   1.000
_cell.angle_alpha   90.00
_cell.angle_beta   90.00
_cell.angle_gamma   90.00
#
_symmetry.space_group_name_H-M   'P 1'
#
loop_
_entity.id
_entity.type
_entity.pdbx_description
1 polymer ?
#
loop_
_entity_poly.entity_id
_entity_poly.type
_entity_poly.pdbx_seq_one_letter_code
_entity_poly.pdbx_strand_id
1 'polypeptide(L)'
;RFDVVCGHRAMTTTGGSTWAAAYLLADFLEAAWPELGVCVGGRVLELGAGTGWLGLTLARNQPGLEEVLLTEQADGGAMAWLNDNVGEKRAEGLALANLRTQELDWLQWEDTGGLCAAHGKAASDIAERHWDLLLGSDLIYSELGVRLLPRVIRAFLEGAAAPARCGMLYAHTLHRFDHFDLDFFRELRAQGLAYRAVAWDGDQGEAPVGDPLEDGGFL
;
A
#
# COMPACT_ATOMS: atom_id res chain seq x y z
N ARG A 1 12.43 18.92 0.04
CA ARG A 1 11.71 17.78 -0.54
C ARG A 1 12.48 17.29 -1.74
N PHE A 2 12.76 16.00 -1.80
CA PHE A 2 13.33 15.38 -3.00
C PHE A 2 12.23 14.50 -3.59
N ASP A 3 12.22 14.33 -4.91
CA ASP A 3 11.33 13.42 -5.65
C ASP A 3 12.16 12.33 -6.31
N VAL A 4 11.71 11.07 -6.28
CA VAL A 4 12.38 9.96 -6.99
C VAL A 4 11.73 9.84 -8.37
N VAL A 5 12.50 9.57 -9.43
CA VAL A 5 11.93 9.39 -10.77
C VAL A 5 11.96 7.92 -11.16
N CYS A 6 10.80 7.29 -11.39
CA CYS A 6 10.67 5.87 -11.78
C CYS A 6 9.82 5.71 -13.04
N GLY A 7 9.85 4.54 -13.69
CA GLY A 7 8.91 4.20 -14.78
C GLY A 7 9.30 4.67 -16.19
N HIS A 8 10.60 4.73 -16.52
CA HIS A 8 11.07 5.19 -17.84
C HIS A 8 10.94 4.17 -18.99
N ARG A 9 10.46 2.96 -18.72
CA ARG A 9 10.26 1.90 -19.73
C ARG A 9 8.75 1.57 -19.80
N ALA A 10 8.28 1.00 -20.90
CA ALA A 10 6.90 0.54 -21.01
C ALA A 10 6.74 -0.90 -20.48
N MET A 11 5.73 -1.16 -19.66
CA MET A 11 5.27 -2.50 -19.30
C MET A 11 3.94 -2.84 -19.98
N THR A 12 3.64 -4.13 -20.11
CA THR A 12 2.31 -4.64 -20.51
C THR A 12 1.27 -4.61 -19.38
N THR A 13 1.70 -4.46 -18.12
CA THR A 13 0.82 -4.34 -16.95
C THR A 13 0.73 -2.90 -16.45
N THR A 14 -0.29 -2.58 -15.64
CA THR A 14 -0.55 -1.24 -15.07
C THR A 14 0.52 -0.76 -14.08
N GLY A 15 1.46 -1.61 -13.67
CA GLY A 15 2.56 -1.28 -12.74
C GLY A 15 3.69 -0.44 -13.35
N GLY A 16 3.66 -0.17 -14.66
CA GLY A 16 4.71 0.58 -15.36
C GLY A 16 4.72 2.10 -15.12
N SER A 17 3.73 2.67 -14.44
CA SER A 17 3.59 4.12 -14.21
C SER A 17 3.29 4.44 -12.75
N THR A 18 3.69 5.63 -12.30
CA THR A 18 3.30 6.17 -10.99
C THR A 18 1.95 6.87 -11.10
N TRP A 19 0.99 6.49 -10.27
CA TRP A 19 -0.38 7.00 -10.31
C TRP A 19 -0.59 8.18 -9.36
N ALA A 20 -1.58 9.04 -9.63
CA ALA A 20 -1.88 10.25 -8.86
C ALA A 20 -2.08 9.97 -7.36
N ALA A 21 -2.74 8.85 -7.02
CA ALA A 21 -2.96 8.44 -5.64
C ALA A 21 -1.65 8.24 -4.85
N ALA A 22 -0.57 7.78 -5.50
CA ALA A 22 0.73 7.63 -4.85
C ALA A 22 1.30 8.99 -4.44
N TYR A 23 1.21 9.99 -5.33
CA TYR A 23 1.67 11.36 -5.04
C TYR A 23 0.87 12.00 -3.90
N LEU A 24 -0.46 11.87 -3.92
CA LEU A 24 -1.33 12.38 -2.86
C LEU A 24 -1.04 11.70 -1.51
N LEU A 25 -0.79 10.38 -1.52
CA LEU A 25 -0.41 9.67 -0.31
C LEU A 25 0.95 10.12 0.22
N ALA A 26 1.93 10.36 -0.66
CA ALA A 26 3.23 10.90 -0.26
C ALA A 26 3.09 12.30 0.35
N ASP A 27 2.29 13.20 -0.25
CA ASP A 27 2.03 14.53 0.29
C ASP A 27 1.38 14.47 1.68
N PHE A 28 0.38 13.60 1.84
CA PHE A 28 -0.26 13.36 3.13
C PHE A 28 0.74 12.82 4.16
N LEU A 29 1.53 11.81 3.79
CA LEU A 29 2.55 11.22 4.68
C LEU A 29 3.58 12.26 5.10
N GLU A 30 4.07 13.10 4.20
CA GLU A 30 5.04 14.16 4.52
C GLU A 30 4.46 15.18 5.51
N ALA A 31 3.19 15.54 5.37
CA ALA A 31 2.51 16.46 6.28
C ALA A 31 2.19 15.83 7.65
N ALA A 32 1.73 14.57 7.65
CA ALA A 32 1.23 13.89 8.84
C ALA A 32 2.28 13.07 9.59
N TRP A 33 3.50 12.90 9.04
CA TRP A 33 4.53 12.01 9.61
C TRP A 33 4.75 12.18 11.12
N PRO A 34 4.89 13.40 11.67
CA PRO A 34 5.11 13.60 13.09
C PRO A 34 3.94 13.13 13.98
N GLU A 35 2.72 13.07 13.41
CA GLU A 35 1.48 12.75 14.11
C GLU A 35 1.08 11.28 13.97
N LEU A 36 1.56 10.58 12.93
CA LEU A 36 1.26 9.17 12.68
C LEU A 36 1.82 8.23 13.75
N GLY A 37 2.73 8.71 14.60
CA GLY A 37 3.35 7.88 15.65
C GLY A 37 4.27 6.79 15.11
N VAL A 38 4.57 6.81 13.80
CA VAL A 38 5.62 5.97 13.21
C VAL A 38 6.96 6.55 13.64
N CYS A 39 7.50 6.00 14.72
CA CYS A 39 8.73 6.46 15.34
C CYS A 39 9.95 6.22 14.43
N VAL A 40 11.05 6.90 14.75
CA VAL A 40 12.40 6.45 14.36
C VAL A 40 12.54 4.98 14.76
N GLY A 41 12.97 4.14 13.83
CA GLY A 41 13.01 2.68 13.99
C GLY A 41 11.73 1.95 13.55
N GLY A 42 10.72 2.65 13.01
CA GLY A 42 9.51 2.01 12.49
C GLY A 42 9.77 1.17 11.24
N ARG A 43 8.90 0.19 11.00
CA ARG A 43 8.88 -0.66 9.80
C ARG A 43 7.62 -0.41 8.98
N VAL A 44 7.81 -0.17 7.68
CA VAL A 44 6.72 0.14 6.75
C VAL A 44 6.64 -0.94 5.68
N LEU A 45 5.41 -1.40 5.40
CA LEU A 45 5.10 -2.32 4.31
C LEU A 45 4.25 -1.61 3.26
N GLU A 46 4.72 -1.59 2.00
CA GLU A 46 3.92 -1.13 0.87
C GLU A 46 3.37 -2.34 0.09
N LEU A 47 2.05 -2.42 -0.02
CA LEU A 47 1.31 -3.40 -0.79
C LEU A 47 1.13 -2.91 -2.23
N GLY A 48 1.49 -3.74 -3.22
CA GLY A 48 1.29 -3.42 -4.63
C GLY A 48 2.08 -2.19 -5.08
N ALA A 49 3.40 -2.20 -4.83
CA ALA A 49 4.26 -1.03 -4.98
C ALA A 49 4.42 -0.57 -6.43
N GLY A 50 4.10 -1.43 -7.42
CA GLY A 50 4.23 -1.13 -8.84
C GLY A 50 5.65 -0.67 -9.22
N THR A 51 5.81 0.62 -9.49
CA THR A 51 7.13 1.22 -9.80
C THR A 51 8.06 1.30 -8.58
N GLY A 52 7.52 1.25 -7.37
CA GLY A 52 8.22 1.48 -6.11
C GLY A 52 8.38 2.95 -5.74
N TRP A 53 7.80 3.88 -6.50
CA TRP A 53 7.99 5.33 -6.33
C TRP A 53 7.67 5.83 -4.92
N LEU A 54 6.54 5.39 -4.34
CA LEU A 54 6.09 5.86 -3.03
C LEU A 54 7.07 5.43 -1.93
N GLY A 55 7.37 4.14 -1.84
CA GLY A 55 8.31 3.65 -0.84
C GLY A 55 9.76 4.05 -1.08
N LEU A 56 10.20 4.25 -2.33
CA LEU A 56 11.50 4.87 -2.63
C LEU A 56 11.58 6.31 -2.13
N THR A 57 10.53 7.10 -2.37
CA THR A 57 10.40 8.47 -1.87
C THR A 57 10.39 8.51 -0.35
N LEU A 58 9.63 7.60 0.27
CA LEU A 58 9.57 7.47 1.72
C LEU A 58 10.93 7.09 2.32
N ALA A 59 11.58 6.05 1.81
CA ALA A 59 12.87 5.59 2.33
C ALA A 59 13.95 6.67 2.25
N ARG A 60 13.96 7.49 1.19
CA ARG A 60 14.87 8.62 1.07
C ARG A 60 14.53 9.76 2.03
N ASN A 61 13.24 10.09 2.16
CA ASN A 61 12.80 11.26 2.92
C ASN A 61 12.72 10.95 4.43
N GLN A 62 12.64 9.66 4.83
CA GLN A 62 12.58 9.18 6.20
C GLN A 62 13.72 8.19 6.52
N PRO A 63 14.99 8.66 6.56
CA PRO A 63 16.15 7.80 6.82
C PRO A 63 16.17 7.18 8.22
N GLY A 64 15.28 7.64 9.12
CA GLY A 64 15.12 7.09 10.47
C GLY A 64 14.29 5.80 10.52
N LEU A 65 13.66 5.36 9.43
CA LEU A 65 12.93 4.08 9.39
C LEU A 65 13.90 2.91 9.48
N GLU A 66 13.54 1.88 10.25
CA GLU A 66 14.32 0.64 10.32
C GLU A 66 14.21 -0.14 9.02
N GLU A 67 12.99 -0.20 8.45
CA GLU A 67 12.71 -0.96 7.25
C GLU A 67 11.60 -0.34 6.42
N VAL A 68 11.79 -0.36 5.09
CA VAL A 68 10.74 -0.13 4.10
C VAL A 68 10.70 -1.34 3.17
N LEU A 69 9.66 -2.16 3.26
CA LEU A 69 9.48 -3.32 2.39
C LEU A 69 8.46 -3.00 1.30
N LEU A 70 8.91 -3.04 0.05
CA LEU A 70 8.04 -2.89 -1.12
C LEU A 70 7.63 -4.27 -1.61
N THR A 71 6.33 -4.47 -1.81
CA THR A 71 5.82 -5.76 -2.31
C THR A 71 5.09 -5.63 -3.62
N GLU A 72 5.23 -6.64 -4.46
CA GLU A 72 4.52 -6.75 -5.74
C GLU A 72 4.38 -8.22 -6.14
N GLN A 73 3.44 -8.55 -7.04
CA GLN A 73 3.32 -9.89 -7.60
C GLN A 73 4.44 -10.16 -8.62
N ALA A 74 4.83 -11.44 -8.80
CA ALA A 74 5.78 -11.79 -9.86
C ALA A 74 5.14 -11.82 -11.26
N ASP A 75 3.83 -12.06 -11.33
CA ASP A 75 3.13 -12.21 -12.62
C ASP A 75 3.26 -10.97 -13.50
N GLY A 76 3.32 -11.21 -14.82
CA GLY A 76 3.52 -10.15 -15.82
C GLY A 76 4.85 -9.39 -15.71
N GLY A 77 5.80 -9.84 -14.89
CA GLY A 77 7.11 -9.21 -14.69
C GLY A 77 7.10 -8.01 -13.74
N ALA A 78 6.04 -7.80 -12.97
CA ALA A 78 5.91 -6.64 -12.08
C ALA A 78 6.98 -6.61 -10.98
N MET A 79 7.29 -7.76 -10.37
CA MET A 79 8.39 -7.84 -9.39
C MET A 79 9.77 -7.55 -9.99
N ALA A 80 10.04 -8.01 -11.21
CA ALA A 80 11.30 -7.71 -11.91
C ALA A 80 11.43 -6.21 -12.19
N TRP A 81 10.33 -5.56 -12.57
CA TRP A 81 10.26 -4.13 -12.77
C TRP A 81 10.57 -3.32 -11.52
N LEU A 82 9.95 -3.68 -10.40
CA LEU A 82 10.19 -3.05 -9.11
C LEU A 82 11.68 -3.16 -8.72
N ASN A 83 12.25 -4.35 -8.88
CA ASN A 83 13.66 -4.60 -8.61
C ASN A 83 14.59 -3.76 -9.49
N ASP A 84 14.29 -3.63 -10.79
CA ASP A 84 15.07 -2.81 -11.72
C ASP A 84 15.04 -1.34 -11.32
N ASN A 85 13.86 -0.77 -11.01
CA ASN A 85 13.75 0.62 -10.54
C ASN A 85 14.55 0.86 -9.26
N VAL A 86 14.43 -0.04 -8.28
CA VAL A 86 15.21 0.05 -7.02
C VAL A 86 16.71 -0.08 -7.29
N GLY A 87 17.11 -0.98 -8.19
CA GLY A 87 18.49 -1.19 -8.62
C GLY A 87 19.10 0.05 -9.27
N GLU A 88 18.38 0.68 -10.20
CA GLU A 88 18.77 1.93 -10.85
C GLU A 88 18.98 3.04 -9.80
N LYS A 89 18.09 3.18 -8.82
CA LYS A 89 18.25 4.20 -7.76
C LYS A 89 19.41 3.94 -6.81
N ARG A 90 19.70 2.69 -6.51
CA ARG A 90 20.93 2.33 -5.78
C ARG A 90 22.18 2.67 -6.60
N ALA A 91 22.17 2.42 -7.92
CA ALA A 91 23.28 2.75 -8.80
C ALA A 91 23.49 4.26 -8.98
N GLU A 92 22.41 5.04 -8.91
CA GLU A 92 22.44 6.52 -8.85
C GLU A 92 22.94 7.07 -7.50
N GLY A 93 23.17 6.21 -6.50
CA GLY A 93 23.71 6.59 -5.20
C GLY A 93 22.67 6.99 -4.15
N LEU A 94 21.38 6.68 -4.35
CA LEU A 94 20.38 6.88 -3.29
C LEU A 94 20.66 5.95 -2.11
N ALA A 95 20.69 6.53 -0.91
CA ALA A 95 20.90 5.81 0.35
C ALA A 95 19.64 5.01 0.74
N LEU A 96 19.50 3.81 0.17
CA LEU A 96 18.33 2.93 0.32
C LEU A 96 18.67 1.68 1.16
N ALA A 97 19.44 1.85 2.23
CA ALA A 97 19.99 0.75 3.04
C ALA A 97 18.90 -0.02 3.81
N ASN A 98 17.84 0.67 4.21
CA ASN A 98 16.66 0.13 4.90
C ASN A 98 15.55 -0.35 3.94
N LEU A 99 15.69 -0.14 2.63
CA LEU A 99 14.68 -0.55 1.65
C LEU A 99 14.93 -1.97 1.15
N ARG A 100 13.88 -2.79 1.12
CA ARG A 100 13.86 -4.14 0.56
C ARG A 100 12.67 -4.29 -0.39
N THR A 101 12.75 -5.29 -1.25
CA THR A 101 11.69 -5.68 -2.17
C THR A 101 11.41 -7.17 -1.95
N GLN A 102 10.14 -7.57 -1.98
CA GLN A 102 9.77 -8.97 -1.90
C GLN A 102 8.48 -9.27 -2.65
N GLU A 103 8.39 -10.46 -3.22
CA GLU A 103 7.16 -10.92 -3.86
C GLU A 103 6.05 -11.14 -2.82
N LEU A 104 4.85 -10.63 -3.12
CA LEU A 104 3.64 -10.90 -2.35
C LEU A 104 2.45 -11.06 -3.30
N ASP A 105 2.07 -12.30 -3.55
CA ASP A 105 0.86 -12.62 -4.32
C ASP A 105 -0.35 -12.72 -3.38
N TRP A 106 -1.34 -11.85 -3.59
CA TRP A 106 -2.56 -11.79 -2.79
C TRP A 106 -3.50 -12.99 -3.02
N LEU A 107 -3.37 -13.73 -4.12
CA LEU A 107 -4.13 -14.96 -4.39
C LEU A 107 -3.98 -15.99 -3.25
N GLN A 108 -2.92 -15.87 -2.48
CA GLN A 108 -2.71 -16.64 -1.26
C GLN A 108 -3.89 -16.50 -0.27
N TRP A 109 -4.60 -15.37 -0.25
CA TRP A 109 -5.77 -15.11 0.61
C TRP A 109 -7.14 -15.43 -0.02
N GLU A 110 -7.18 -16.16 -1.14
CA GLU A 110 -8.43 -16.45 -1.85
C GLU A 110 -9.35 -17.44 -1.10
N ASP A 111 -8.76 -18.46 -0.45
CA ASP A 111 -9.51 -19.56 0.19
C ASP A 111 -9.47 -19.55 1.72
N THR A 112 -8.79 -18.57 2.30
CA THR A 112 -8.38 -18.63 3.71
C THR A 112 -8.95 -17.43 4.44
N GLY A 113 -9.85 -17.66 5.40
CA GLY A 113 -10.37 -16.62 6.29
C GLY A 113 -9.31 -16.07 7.27
N GLY A 114 -8.05 -15.97 6.85
CA GLY A 114 -6.86 -15.62 7.63
C GLY A 114 -5.60 -16.32 7.10
N LEU A 115 -4.43 -16.01 7.68
CA LEU A 115 -3.15 -16.67 7.37
C LEU A 115 -3.21 -18.18 7.67
N CYS A 116 -3.57 -19.03 6.70
CA CYS A 116 -3.43 -20.47 6.84
C CYS A 116 -1.99 -20.93 6.56
N ALA A 117 -1.60 -22.09 7.11
CA ALA A 117 -0.28 -22.70 6.93
C ALA A 117 0.06 -23.10 5.47
N ALA A 118 -0.83 -22.88 4.50
CA ALA A 118 -0.61 -23.16 3.09
C ALA A 118 -0.09 -21.94 2.30
N HIS A 119 0.05 -20.77 2.93
CA HIS A 119 0.73 -19.64 2.30
C HIS A 119 2.20 -19.98 2.05
N GLY A 120 2.73 -19.58 0.90
CA GLY A 120 4.13 -19.80 0.58
C GLY A 120 4.99 -19.18 1.69
N LYS A 121 6.10 -19.83 2.04
CA LYS A 121 6.99 -19.40 3.15
C LYS A 121 7.27 -17.89 3.14
N ALA A 122 7.47 -17.31 1.96
CA ALA A 122 7.71 -15.88 1.78
C ALA A 122 6.56 -14.98 2.26
N ALA A 123 5.30 -15.31 1.97
CA ALA A 123 4.16 -14.51 2.41
C ALA A 123 3.92 -14.65 3.91
N SER A 124 4.10 -15.86 4.45
CA SER A 124 4.07 -16.08 5.90
C SER A 124 5.17 -15.29 6.62
N ASP A 125 6.40 -15.29 6.10
CA ASP A 125 7.52 -14.53 6.68
C ASP A 125 7.22 -13.02 6.71
N ILE A 126 6.57 -12.46 5.68
CA ILE A 126 6.17 -11.04 5.66
C ILE A 126 5.04 -10.78 6.65
N ALA A 127 4.04 -11.67 6.72
CA ALA A 127 2.85 -11.47 7.54
C ALA A 127 3.08 -11.75 9.04
N GLU A 128 4.05 -12.61 9.37
CA GLU A 128 4.51 -12.86 10.74
C GLU A 128 5.50 -11.80 11.23
N ARG A 129 5.88 -10.84 10.38
CA ARG A 129 6.72 -9.71 10.76
C ARG A 129 5.89 -8.56 11.31
N HIS A 130 6.46 -7.87 12.30
CA HIS A 130 5.87 -6.66 12.87
C HIS A 130 6.02 -5.46 11.92
N TRP A 131 4.88 -4.85 11.58
CA TRP A 131 4.78 -3.63 10.78
C TRP A 131 4.10 -2.53 11.57
N ASP A 132 4.68 -1.33 11.55
CA ASP A 132 4.11 -0.15 12.21
C ASP A 132 3.09 0.55 11.30
N LEU A 133 3.28 0.48 9.99
CA LEU A 133 2.42 1.10 9.00
C LEU A 133 2.34 0.28 7.71
N LEU A 134 1.12 0.08 7.23
CA LEU A 134 0.83 -0.43 5.89
C LEU A 134 0.53 0.73 4.95
N LEU A 135 1.03 0.64 3.73
CA LEU A 135 0.77 1.59 2.65
C LEU A 135 0.20 0.88 1.44
N GLY A 136 -0.62 1.60 0.67
CA GLY A 136 -1.04 1.17 -0.66
C GLY A 136 -1.61 2.34 -1.44
N SER A 137 -1.45 2.34 -2.76
CA SER A 137 -2.00 3.38 -3.63
C SER A 137 -2.56 2.81 -4.92
N ASP A 138 -3.80 3.18 -5.27
CA ASP A 138 -4.47 2.84 -6.53
C ASP A 138 -4.48 1.32 -6.83
N LEU A 139 -4.80 0.52 -5.80
CA LEU A 139 -4.79 -0.95 -5.86
C LEU A 139 -6.11 -1.55 -6.33
N ILE A 140 -7.19 -0.77 -6.35
CA ILE A 140 -8.52 -1.20 -6.78
C ILE A 140 -8.74 -0.87 -8.26
N TYR A 141 -8.49 -1.86 -9.11
CA TYR A 141 -8.71 -1.79 -10.57
C TYR A 141 -9.15 -3.12 -11.19
N SER A 142 -9.44 -4.12 -10.35
CA SER A 142 -9.96 -5.44 -10.76
C SER A 142 -10.87 -6.02 -9.68
N GLU A 143 -11.79 -6.89 -10.06
CA GLU A 143 -12.66 -7.63 -9.13
C GLU A 143 -11.86 -8.42 -8.08
N LEU A 144 -10.72 -8.96 -8.50
CA LEU A 144 -9.82 -9.69 -7.61
C LEU A 144 -9.23 -8.76 -6.53
N GLY A 145 -8.80 -7.55 -6.91
CA GLY A 145 -8.29 -6.56 -5.97
C GLY A 145 -9.35 -6.13 -4.95
N VAL A 146 -10.58 -5.89 -5.41
CA VAL A 146 -11.74 -5.56 -4.55
C VAL A 146 -11.96 -6.64 -3.49
N ARG A 147 -11.90 -7.92 -3.90
CA ARG A 147 -12.15 -9.07 -3.01
C ARG A 147 -10.99 -9.39 -2.07
N LEU A 148 -9.75 -9.33 -2.56
CA LEU A 148 -8.58 -9.85 -1.83
C LEU A 148 -7.89 -8.80 -0.97
N LEU A 149 -7.83 -7.53 -1.40
CA LEU A 149 -7.11 -6.50 -0.65
C LEU A 149 -7.62 -6.36 0.81
N PRO A 150 -8.94 -6.30 1.09
CA PRO A 150 -9.43 -6.27 2.47
C PRO A 150 -8.99 -7.47 3.32
N ARG A 151 -8.89 -8.66 2.73
CA ARG A 151 -8.44 -9.88 3.43
C ARG A 151 -6.95 -9.81 3.76
N VAL A 152 -6.15 -9.32 2.81
CA VAL A 152 -4.72 -9.08 3.00
C VAL A 152 -4.52 -8.06 4.12
N ILE A 153 -5.19 -6.91 4.07
CA ILE A 153 -5.13 -5.87 5.09
C ILE A 153 -5.44 -6.45 6.48
N ARG A 154 -6.56 -7.18 6.60
CA ARG A 154 -6.96 -7.82 7.84
C ARG A 154 -5.88 -8.77 8.35
N ALA A 155 -5.31 -9.60 7.50
CA ALA A 155 -4.27 -10.55 7.90
C ALA A 155 -3.01 -9.87 8.47
N PHE A 156 -2.65 -8.70 7.95
CA PHE A 156 -1.54 -7.90 8.49
C PHE A 156 -1.91 -7.16 9.79
N LEU A 157 -3.14 -6.64 9.89
CA LEU A 157 -3.58 -5.89 11.07
C LEU A 157 -3.95 -6.77 12.27
N GLU A 158 -4.39 -8.01 12.03
CA GLU A 158 -4.76 -8.98 13.08
C GLU A 158 -3.68 -10.06 13.31
N GLY A 159 -2.56 -10.00 12.57
CA GLY A 159 -1.48 -10.96 12.68
C GLY A 159 -0.87 -11.00 14.08
N ALA A 160 -0.30 -12.14 14.48
CA ALA A 160 0.30 -12.31 15.82
C ALA A 160 1.44 -11.31 16.12
N ALA A 161 2.06 -10.75 15.09
CA ALA A 161 3.10 -9.74 15.18
C ALA A 161 2.57 -8.30 15.05
N ALA A 162 1.27 -8.10 14.86
CA ALA A 162 0.70 -6.78 14.71
C ALA A 162 0.77 -6.01 16.05
N PRO A 163 1.29 -4.77 16.06
CA PRO A 163 1.23 -3.94 17.25
C PRO A 163 -0.22 -3.62 17.61
N ALA A 164 -0.46 -3.28 18.88
CA ALA A 164 -1.78 -2.85 19.37
C ALA A 164 -2.37 -1.64 18.61
N ARG A 165 -1.54 -0.95 17.81
CA ARG A 165 -1.91 0.17 16.95
C ARG A 165 -1.18 0.07 15.60
N CYS A 166 -1.50 -0.97 14.83
CA CYS A 166 -1.17 -1.00 13.39
C CYS A 166 -2.31 -0.39 12.58
N GLY A 167 -1.99 0.33 11.51
CA GLY A 167 -2.98 0.88 10.59
C GLY A 167 -2.50 0.84 9.15
N MET A 168 -3.43 0.98 8.22
CA MET A 168 -3.13 1.19 6.81
C MET A 168 -3.49 2.61 6.39
N LEU A 169 -2.60 3.25 5.65
CA LEU A 169 -2.94 4.42 4.83
C LEU A 169 -3.08 3.97 3.38
N TYR A 170 -4.28 4.17 2.84
CA TYR A 170 -4.64 3.78 1.49
C TYR A 170 -5.18 5.00 0.73
N ALA A 171 -4.60 5.28 -0.43
CA ALA A 171 -5.10 6.29 -1.35
C ALA A 171 -5.59 5.63 -2.63
N HIS A 172 -6.77 6.02 -3.12
CA HIS A 172 -7.22 5.59 -4.44
C HIS A 172 -8.12 6.62 -5.11
N THR A 173 -8.17 6.52 -6.43
CA THR A 173 -9.07 7.30 -7.27
C THR A 173 -10.48 6.71 -7.23
N LEU A 174 -11.45 7.42 -6.64
CA LEU A 174 -12.87 7.04 -6.70
C LEU A 174 -13.46 7.24 -8.09
N HIS A 175 -14.56 6.53 -8.35
CA HIS A 175 -15.37 6.59 -9.58
C HIS A 175 -14.60 6.18 -10.85
N ARG A 176 -13.50 5.44 -10.68
CA ARG A 176 -12.82 4.80 -11.83
C ARG A 176 -13.66 3.64 -12.35
N PHE A 177 -14.27 2.89 -11.43
CA PHE A 177 -15.24 1.84 -11.70
C PHE A 177 -16.28 1.87 -10.57
N ASP A 178 -17.41 2.55 -10.77
CA ASP A 178 -18.35 2.91 -9.68
C ASP A 178 -18.75 1.75 -8.75
N HIS A 179 -18.86 0.53 -9.28
CA HIS A 179 -19.20 -0.65 -8.48
C HIS A 179 -18.02 -1.18 -7.65
N PHE A 180 -16.77 -0.99 -8.09
CA PHE A 180 -15.59 -1.45 -7.35
C PHE A 180 -15.40 -0.66 -6.06
N ASP A 181 -15.68 0.64 -6.05
CA ASP A 181 -15.57 1.43 -4.83
C ASP A 181 -16.58 0.95 -3.80
N LEU A 182 -17.86 0.84 -4.19
CA LEU A 182 -18.93 0.31 -3.34
C LEU A 182 -18.60 -1.09 -2.79
N ASP A 183 -18.15 -1.99 -3.65
CA ASP A 183 -17.84 -3.36 -3.26
C ASP A 183 -16.58 -3.43 -2.40
N PHE A 184 -15.59 -2.58 -2.63
CA PHE A 184 -14.38 -2.51 -1.79
C PHE A 184 -14.73 -2.08 -0.36
N PHE A 185 -15.52 -1.03 -0.18
CA PHE A 185 -15.95 -0.60 1.16
C PHE A 185 -16.86 -1.63 1.85
N ARG A 186 -17.68 -2.36 1.09
CA ARG A 186 -18.46 -3.48 1.63
C ARG A 186 -17.56 -4.62 2.12
N GLU A 187 -16.53 -4.97 1.35
CA GLU A 187 -15.58 -6.00 1.73
C GLU A 187 -14.71 -5.59 2.93
N LEU A 188 -14.31 -4.31 3.04
CA LEU A 188 -13.67 -3.79 4.26
C LEU A 188 -14.55 -4.04 5.50
N ARG A 189 -15.85 -3.70 5.44
CA ARG A 189 -16.81 -3.97 6.52
C ARG A 189 -16.98 -5.47 6.77
N ALA A 190 -17.06 -6.29 5.73
CA ALA A 190 -17.20 -7.74 5.84
C ALA A 190 -15.98 -8.40 6.53
N GLN A 191 -14.79 -7.80 6.39
CA GLN A 191 -13.59 -8.20 7.10
C GLN A 191 -13.47 -7.61 8.51
N GLY A 192 -14.45 -6.82 8.97
CA GLY A 192 -14.43 -6.18 10.28
C GLY A 192 -13.46 -5.00 10.38
N LEU A 193 -12.96 -4.49 9.24
CA LEU A 193 -12.01 -3.38 9.20
C LEU A 193 -12.76 -2.05 9.40
N ALA A 194 -12.31 -1.29 10.39
CA ALA A 194 -12.70 0.10 10.55
C ALA A 194 -11.84 0.97 9.63
N TYR A 195 -12.46 1.94 8.96
CA TYR A 195 -11.77 2.89 8.09
C TYR A 195 -12.33 4.29 8.28
N ARG A 196 -11.54 5.29 7.87
CA ARG A 196 -11.91 6.71 7.91
C ARG A 196 -11.27 7.42 6.71
N ALA A 197 -12.06 8.18 5.95
CA ALA A 197 -11.53 9.09 4.95
C ALA A 197 -10.82 10.26 5.63
N VAL A 198 -9.59 10.58 5.20
CA VAL A 198 -8.74 11.59 5.88
C VAL A 198 -8.18 12.67 4.95
N ALA A 199 -8.23 12.49 3.63
CA ALA A 199 -7.84 13.49 2.65
C ALA A 199 -8.62 13.28 1.34
N TRP A 200 -8.98 14.38 0.66
CA TRP A 200 -9.76 14.37 -0.59
C TRP A 200 -9.38 15.57 -1.45
N ASP A 201 -9.19 15.36 -2.76
CA ASP A 201 -8.83 16.42 -3.72
C ASP A 201 -10.08 17.14 -4.26
N GLY A 202 -10.97 17.54 -3.35
CA GLY A 202 -12.10 18.42 -3.65
C GLY A 202 -11.72 19.85 -3.35
N ASP A 203 -12.30 20.81 -4.10
CA ASP A 203 -12.10 22.28 -4.07
C ASP A 203 -12.14 22.98 -2.68
N GLN A 204 -12.30 22.24 -1.57
CA GLN A 204 -12.38 22.75 -0.20
C GLN A 204 -11.39 22.08 0.79
N GLY A 205 -10.55 21.12 0.37
CA GLY A 205 -9.46 20.61 1.21
C GLY A 205 -9.84 19.81 2.46
N GLU A 206 -11.11 19.47 2.65
CA GLU A 206 -11.60 18.60 3.73
C GLU A 206 -12.20 17.31 3.15
N ALA A 207 -11.83 16.17 3.74
CA ALA A 207 -12.43 14.90 3.37
C ALA A 207 -13.94 14.91 3.72
N PRO A 208 -14.80 14.34 2.86
CA PRO A 208 -16.21 14.20 3.18
C PRO A 208 -16.38 13.46 4.52
N VAL A 209 -17.21 14.03 5.39
CA VAL A 209 -17.50 13.46 6.71
C VAL A 209 -18.58 12.41 6.55
N GLY A 210 -18.32 11.21 7.04
CA GLY A 210 -19.30 10.12 7.06
C GLY A 210 -18.78 8.84 6.45
N ASP A 211 -19.60 7.80 6.49
CA ASP A 211 -19.30 6.53 5.84
C ASP A 211 -19.69 6.60 4.35
N PRO A 212 -18.79 6.22 3.42
CA PRO A 212 -19.06 6.23 1.99
C PRO A 212 -20.29 5.42 1.57
N LEU A 213 -20.73 4.44 2.37
CA LEU A 213 -21.86 3.56 2.05
C LEU A 213 -23.21 4.02 2.63
N GLU A 214 -23.23 5.11 3.40
CA GLU A 214 -24.47 5.64 4.01
C GLU A 214 -25.19 6.65 3.10
N ASP A 215 -26.48 6.89 3.34
CA ASP A 215 -27.25 7.89 2.61
C ASP A 215 -26.63 9.29 2.79
N GLY A 216 -26.17 9.89 1.68
CA GLY A 216 -25.42 11.15 1.70
C GLY A 216 -23.90 10.99 1.89
N GLY A 217 -23.39 9.76 1.81
CA GLY A 217 -21.97 9.45 1.66
C GLY A 217 -21.40 9.99 0.34
N PHE A 218 -20.11 9.75 0.14
CA PHE A 218 -19.36 10.27 -1.01
C PHE A 218 -19.23 9.26 -2.16
N LEU A 219 -20.00 8.16 -2.14
CA LEU A 219 -20.15 7.19 -3.23
C LEU A 219 -21.58 7.11 -3.74
#